data_AF-A0A925ZE72-F1
#
_entry.id   AF-A0A925ZE72-F1
#
_cell.length_a   1.000
_cell.length_b   1.000
_cell.length_c   1.000
_cell.angle_alpha   90.00
_cell.angle_beta   90.00
_cell.angle_gamma   90.00
#
_symmetry.space_group_name_H-M   'P 1'
#
loop_
_entity.id
_entity.type
_entity.pdbx_description
1 polymer ?
#
loop_
_entity_poly.entity_id
_entity_poly.type
_entity_poly.pdbx_seq_one_letter_code
_entity_poly.pdbx_strand_id
1 'polypeptide(L)'
;MRRTYFWGILFIVIGVGAVVKEFVEINLPTSTIIFSAIFIVWGISILTGNYMPHERRRHRHRDSEDTAFTKSESRGYAMQEKYDVIFGDRTIDLTTLNLPEKNRNIKIDTIFARSYVKINPQIPALIKVNAVFAGAYLPNKTNISFGEYTYTTKSFNQAVPYYYIKVDVVFGQTDIVEV
;
A
#
# COMPACT_ATOMS: atom_id res chain seq x y z
N MET A 1 -4.25 -19.87 15.31
CA MET A 1 -3.16 -20.56 16.05
C MET A 1 -2.46 -19.55 16.96
N ARG A 2 -2.23 -19.86 18.24
CA ARG A 2 -1.46 -18.96 19.13
C ARG A 2 -0.07 -18.69 18.53
N ARG A 3 0.37 -17.42 18.56
CA ARG A 3 1.64 -16.91 18.02
C ARG A 3 2.86 -17.77 18.41
N THR A 4 2.80 -18.43 19.56
CA THR A 4 3.84 -19.33 20.09
C THR A 4 4.01 -20.63 19.29
N TYR A 5 2.92 -21.22 18.77
CA TYR A 5 3.03 -22.47 17.99
C TYR A 5 3.66 -22.23 16.62
N PHE A 6 3.44 -21.04 16.05
CA PHE A 6 4.04 -20.66 14.78
C PHE A 6 5.57 -20.64 14.87
N TRP A 7 6.10 -19.94 15.88
CA TRP A 7 7.55 -19.90 16.12
C TRP A 7 8.11 -21.26 16.49
N GLY A 8 7.38 -22.07 17.28
CA GLY A 8 7.80 -23.44 17.61
C GLY A 8 7.95 -24.32 16.37
N ILE A 9 6.93 -24.34 15.50
CA ILE A 9 6.97 -25.12 14.25
C ILE A 9 8.09 -24.63 13.32
N LEU A 10 8.30 -23.31 13.22
CA LEU A 10 9.38 -22.72 12.45
C LEU A 10 10.77 -23.23 12.91
N PHE A 11 11.04 -23.17 14.21
CA PHE A 11 12.33 -23.64 14.75
C PHE A 11 12.51 -25.15 14.63
N ILE A 12 11.42 -25.93 14.74
CA ILE A 12 11.46 -27.37 14.49
C ILE A 12 11.83 -27.67 13.03
N VAL A 13 11.22 -27.00 12.07
CA VAL A 13 11.53 -27.20 10.64
C VAL A 13 12.97 -26.81 10.32
N ILE A 14 13.46 -25.70 10.88
CA ILE A 14 14.86 -25.27 10.73
C ILE A 14 15.82 -26.31 11.34
N GLY A 15 15.53 -26.79 12.54
CA GLY A 15 16.35 -27.78 13.24
C GLY A 15 16.41 -29.12 12.49
N VAL A 16 15.26 -29.63 12.03
CA VAL A 16 15.21 -30.86 11.23
C VAL A 16 15.96 -30.69 9.91
N GLY A 17 15.82 -29.55 9.24
CA GLY A 17 16.56 -29.26 8.00
C GLY A 17 18.07 -29.23 8.20
N ALA A 18 18.56 -28.71 9.34
CA ALA A 18 19.98 -28.70 9.67
C ALA A 18 20.53 -30.12 9.93
N VAL A 19 19.77 -30.97 10.62
CA VAL A 19 20.18 -32.36 10.89
C VAL A 19 20.20 -33.19 9.61
N VAL A 20 19.17 -33.07 8.76
CA VAL A 20 19.10 -33.84 7.50
C VAL A 20 20.28 -33.51 6.58
N LYS A 21 20.78 -32.26 6.58
CA LYS A 21 21.97 -31.86 5.81
C LYS A 21 23.23 -32.64 6.20
N GLU A 22 23.40 -32.98 7.48
CA GLU A 22 24.60 -33.68 7.96
C GLU A 22 24.62 -35.16 7.55
N PHE A 23 23.44 -35.77 7.40
CA PHE A 23 23.30 -37.18 7.02
C PHE A 23 23.15 -37.39 5.50
N VAL A 24 22.93 -36.32 4.76
CA VAL A 24 22.64 -36.37 3.33
C VAL A 24 23.69 -35.51 2.62
N GLU A 25 24.63 -36.15 1.92
CA GLU A 25 25.70 -35.51 1.10
C GLU A 25 25.15 -34.74 -0.12
N ILE A 26 23.91 -34.30 -0.08
CA ILE A 26 23.32 -33.44 -1.11
C ILE A 26 23.73 -32.01 -0.79
N ASN A 27 24.40 -31.35 -1.74
CA ASN A 27 24.72 -29.92 -1.73
C ASN A 27 23.44 -29.06 -1.77
N LEU A 28 22.65 -29.09 -0.70
CA LEU A 28 21.47 -28.26 -0.54
C LEU A 28 21.91 -26.87 -0.06
N PRO A 29 21.60 -25.79 -0.80
CA PRO A 29 21.95 -24.43 -0.42
C PRO A 29 21.09 -23.97 0.76
N THR A 30 21.50 -24.39 1.96
CA THR A 30 20.74 -24.25 3.21
C THR A 30 20.45 -22.80 3.57
N SER A 31 21.40 -21.90 3.30
CA SER A 31 21.21 -20.46 3.48
C SER A 31 20.04 -19.95 2.62
N THR A 32 20.00 -20.33 1.34
CA THR A 32 18.91 -19.97 0.43
C THR A 32 17.57 -20.51 0.92
N ILE A 33 17.53 -21.75 1.42
CA ILE A 33 16.30 -22.35 1.97
C ILE A 33 15.82 -21.56 3.20
N ILE A 34 16.72 -21.21 4.11
CA ILE A 34 16.39 -20.43 5.31
C ILE A 34 15.91 -19.03 4.94
N PHE A 35 16.62 -18.32 4.05
CA PHE A 35 16.19 -17.00 3.57
C PHE A 35 14.83 -17.07 2.86
N SER A 36 14.61 -18.09 2.03
CA SER A 36 13.34 -18.31 1.33
C SER A 36 12.20 -18.56 2.33
N ALA A 37 12.43 -19.37 3.35
CA ALA A 37 11.46 -19.61 4.41
C ALA A 37 11.12 -18.33 5.18
N ILE A 38 12.13 -17.49 5.49
CA ILE A 38 11.91 -16.18 6.12
C ILE A 38 11.05 -15.29 5.22
N PHE A 39 11.38 -15.15 3.93
CA PHE A 39 10.61 -14.33 3.00
C PHE A 39 9.17 -14.83 2.81
N ILE A 40 8.97 -16.15 2.73
CA ILE A 40 7.63 -16.75 2.62
C ILE A 40 6.81 -16.45 3.87
N VAL A 41 7.38 -16.67 5.06
CA VAL A 41 6.73 -16.37 6.34
C VAL A 41 6.39 -14.90 6.45
N TRP A 42 7.34 -14.03 6.09
CA TRP A 42 7.15 -12.60 6.14
C TRP A 42 6.08 -12.15 5.14
N GLY A 43 6.10 -12.68 3.92
CA GLY A 43 5.06 -12.50 2.91
C GLY A 43 3.68 -12.89 3.42
N ILE A 44 3.49 -14.13 3.88
CA ILE A 44 2.23 -14.63 4.46
C ILE A 44 1.74 -13.72 5.59
N SER A 45 2.68 -13.21 6.38
CA SER A 45 2.35 -12.39 7.52
C SER A 45 1.90 -10.96 7.17
N ILE A 46 2.35 -10.44 6.03
CA ILE A 46 1.82 -9.21 5.42
C ILE A 46 0.43 -9.48 4.83
N LEU A 47 0.24 -10.62 4.15
CA LEU A 47 -1.07 -11.02 3.61
C LEU A 47 -2.15 -11.17 4.70
N THR A 48 -1.75 -11.56 5.91
CA THR A 48 -2.64 -11.73 7.07
C THR A 48 -2.78 -10.47 7.94
N GLY A 49 -2.16 -9.34 7.55
CA GLY A 49 -2.35 -8.03 8.20
C GLY A 49 -1.69 -7.86 9.57
N ASN A 50 -0.83 -8.78 9.99
CA ASN A 50 -0.33 -8.83 11.37
C ASN A 50 0.84 -7.86 11.70
N TYR A 51 1.25 -7.00 10.76
CA TYR A 51 2.45 -6.15 10.86
C TYR A 51 2.22 -4.65 10.83
N MET A 52 0.98 -4.17 10.84
CA MET A 52 0.76 -2.77 11.21
C MET A 52 0.69 -2.66 12.73
N PRO A 53 1.68 -2.04 13.41
CA PRO A 53 1.37 -1.40 14.67
C PRO A 53 0.34 -0.33 14.33
N HIS A 54 -0.94 -0.61 14.59
CA HIS A 54 -1.89 0.45 14.84
C HIS A 54 -1.26 1.29 15.96
N GLU A 55 -0.68 2.44 15.60
CA GLU A 55 -0.50 3.51 16.55
C GLU A 55 -1.87 3.70 17.19
N ARG A 56 -1.99 3.21 18.42
CA ARG A 56 -3.17 3.34 19.25
C ARG A 56 -3.31 4.81 19.63
N ARG A 57 -3.71 5.65 18.66
CA ARG A 57 -4.32 6.93 18.98
C ARG A 57 -5.74 6.60 19.43
N ARG A 58 -5.90 6.58 20.74
CA ARG A 58 -7.19 6.57 21.42
C ARG A 58 -8.05 7.71 20.89
N HIS A 59 -8.87 7.50 19.87
CA HIS A 59 -10.14 8.20 19.76
C HIS A 59 -11.18 7.28 19.12
N ARG A 60 -12.29 7.25 19.82
CA ARG A 60 -13.46 6.39 19.67
C ARG A 60 -14.21 6.81 18.39
N HIS A 61 -14.16 6.03 17.32
CA HIS A 61 -15.29 5.71 16.42
C HIS A 61 -14.86 4.94 15.15
N ARG A 62 -15.50 3.76 14.98
CA ARG A 62 -15.89 3.05 13.74
C ARG A 62 -14.85 2.68 12.67
N ASP A 63 -14.60 1.37 12.61
CA ASP A 63 -14.41 0.52 11.43
C ASP A 63 -13.38 0.99 10.39
N SER A 64 -12.11 0.79 10.72
CA SER A 64 -11.03 0.66 9.73
C SER A 64 -11.06 -0.75 9.17
N GLU A 65 -11.71 -0.92 8.02
CA GLU A 65 -11.71 -2.18 7.27
C GLU A 65 -10.37 -2.29 6.50
N ASP A 66 -9.31 -2.64 7.23
CA ASP A 66 -8.01 -3.05 6.68
C ASP A 66 -8.11 -4.49 6.20
N THR A 67 -8.70 -4.69 5.02
CA THR A 67 -8.73 -5.98 4.34
C THR A 67 -7.70 -5.98 3.21
N ALA A 68 -6.56 -6.64 3.45
CA ALA A 68 -5.46 -6.81 2.50
C ALA A 68 -5.84 -7.58 1.21
N PHE A 69 -7.06 -8.14 1.15
CA PHE A 69 -7.63 -8.75 -0.05
C PHE A 69 -9.14 -8.50 -0.09
N THR A 70 -9.55 -7.36 -0.62
CA THR A 70 -10.94 -7.17 -1.07
C THR A 70 -10.94 -6.12 -2.17
N LYS A 71 -11.53 -6.46 -3.32
CA LYS A 71 -11.93 -5.49 -4.33
C LYS A 71 -13.08 -4.67 -3.72
N SER A 72 -12.76 -3.66 -2.92
CA SER A 72 -13.76 -2.84 -2.22
C SER A 72 -13.96 -1.52 -2.96
N GLU A 73 -15.20 -1.27 -3.38
CA GLU A 73 -15.63 0.07 -3.79
C GLU A 73 -16.03 0.84 -2.52
N SER A 74 -15.12 1.65 -1.98
CA SER A 74 -15.49 2.56 -0.89
C SER A 74 -16.21 3.77 -1.48
N ARG A 75 -17.55 3.68 -1.60
CA ARG A 75 -18.38 4.88 -1.78
C ARG A 75 -18.41 5.67 -0.46
N GLY A 76 -18.02 6.93 -0.57
CA GLY A 76 -17.66 7.78 0.56
C GLY A 76 -18.76 7.98 1.59
N TYR A 77 -18.33 8.01 2.85
CA TYR A 77 -18.90 8.83 3.94
C TYR A 77 -17.86 9.11 5.05
N ALA A 78 -16.73 8.38 5.08
CA ALA A 78 -15.58 8.70 5.92
C ALA A 78 -14.33 8.85 5.04
N MET A 79 -13.93 10.10 4.80
CA MET A 79 -12.66 10.43 4.15
C MET A 79 -11.51 9.85 5.00
N GLN A 80 -10.69 8.98 4.41
CA GLN A 80 -9.48 8.48 5.05
C GLN A 80 -8.31 9.39 4.67
N GLU A 81 -7.47 9.74 5.64
CA GLU A 81 -6.24 10.51 5.38
C GLU A 81 -5.16 9.64 4.71
N LYS A 82 -5.32 8.31 4.76
CA LYS A 82 -4.36 7.33 4.25
C LYS A 82 -5.06 6.15 3.61
N TYR A 83 -4.58 5.73 2.44
CA TYR A 83 -5.02 4.55 1.71
C TYR A 83 -3.81 3.68 1.39
N ASP A 84 -3.77 2.48 1.95
CA ASP A 84 -2.71 1.51 1.65
C ASP A 84 -3.28 0.39 0.78
N VAL A 85 -2.65 0.16 -0.37
CA VAL A 85 -3.00 -0.88 -1.34
C VAL A 85 -1.75 -1.73 -1.54
N ILE A 86 -1.63 -2.80 -0.76
CA ILE A 86 -0.40 -3.61 -0.66
C ILE A 86 -0.47 -4.85 -1.57
N PHE A 87 -1.67 -5.32 -1.91
CA PHE A 87 -1.88 -6.38 -2.89
C PHE A 87 -3.27 -6.21 -3.53
N GLY A 88 -3.41 -6.67 -4.77
CA GLY A 88 -4.67 -6.64 -5.51
C GLY A 88 -4.99 -5.28 -6.15
N ASP A 89 -6.26 -5.09 -6.48
CA ASP A 89 -6.74 -3.90 -7.20
C ASP A 89 -7.74 -3.11 -6.34
N ARG A 90 -7.53 -1.80 -6.22
CA ARG A 90 -8.45 -0.91 -5.47
C ARG A 90 -8.78 0.38 -6.22
N THR A 91 -10.05 0.76 -6.20
CA THR A 91 -10.49 2.07 -6.70
C THR A 91 -10.68 3.02 -5.53
N ILE A 92 -9.97 4.15 -5.54
CA ILE A 92 -10.07 5.23 -4.57
C ILE A 92 -10.80 6.38 -5.25
N ASP A 93 -12.04 6.61 -4.82
CA ASP A 93 -12.88 7.68 -5.37
C ASP A 93 -12.79 8.96 -4.53
N LEU A 94 -12.05 9.95 -5.03
CA LEU A 94 -11.88 11.27 -4.43
C LEU A 94 -12.78 12.33 -5.11
N THR A 95 -13.65 11.93 -6.03
CA THR A 95 -14.51 12.88 -6.77
C THR A 95 -15.60 13.50 -5.90
N THR A 96 -15.97 12.81 -4.82
CA THR A 96 -17.00 13.21 -3.86
C THR A 96 -16.47 14.09 -2.72
N LEU A 97 -15.20 14.50 -2.79
CA LEU A 97 -14.64 15.43 -1.82
C LEU A 97 -15.34 16.79 -1.89
N ASN A 98 -15.53 17.41 -0.73
CA ASN A 98 -16.00 18.78 -0.65
C ASN A 98 -14.83 19.75 -0.91
N LEU A 99 -15.15 21.00 -1.21
CA LEU A 99 -14.12 22.04 -1.24
C LEU A 99 -13.44 22.12 0.14
N PRO A 100 -12.10 22.05 0.22
CA PRO A 100 -11.41 22.08 1.48
C PRO A 100 -11.56 23.46 2.12
N GLU A 101 -11.94 23.52 3.40
CA GLU A 101 -11.91 24.76 4.19
C GLU A 101 -10.48 25.09 4.68
N LYS A 102 -9.63 24.07 4.75
CA LYS A 102 -8.22 24.13 5.13
C LYS A 102 -7.42 23.09 4.36
N ASN A 103 -6.11 23.27 4.27
CA ASN A 103 -5.24 22.29 3.61
C ASN A 103 -5.41 20.91 4.25
N ARG A 104 -5.60 19.89 3.41
CA ARG A 104 -5.80 18.51 3.82
C ARG A 104 -4.80 17.62 3.09
N ASN A 105 -4.21 16.69 3.83
CA ASN A 105 -3.27 15.73 3.26
C ASN A 105 -3.98 14.39 3.07
N ILE A 106 -3.80 13.79 1.90
CA ILE A 106 -4.20 12.41 1.60
C ILE A 106 -2.93 11.67 1.18
N LYS A 107 -2.69 10.49 1.75
CA LYS A 107 -1.60 9.61 1.34
C LYS A 107 -2.15 8.35 0.70
N ILE A 108 -1.58 7.95 -0.44
CA ILE A 108 -1.93 6.74 -1.15
C ILE A 108 -0.64 5.96 -1.37
N ASP A 109 -0.51 4.83 -0.70
CA ASP A 109 0.63 3.92 -0.85
C ASP A 109 0.16 2.71 -1.65
N THR A 110 0.78 2.48 -2.81
CA THR A 110 0.50 1.32 -3.67
C THR A 110 1.76 0.48 -3.80
N ILE A 111 1.77 -0.69 -3.18
CA ILE A 111 2.92 -1.59 -3.11
C ILE A 111 2.47 -2.89 -3.74
N PHE A 112 3.19 -3.47 -4.72
CA PHE A 112 2.82 -4.77 -5.35
C PHE A 112 1.35 -4.93 -5.77
N ALA A 113 0.70 -3.83 -6.12
CA ALA A 113 -0.74 -3.74 -6.31
C ALA A 113 -1.09 -2.76 -7.44
N ARG A 114 -2.38 -2.68 -7.80
CA ARG A 114 -2.90 -1.63 -8.65
C ARG A 114 -3.90 -0.75 -7.92
N SER A 115 -3.75 0.57 -8.03
CA SER A 115 -4.73 1.54 -7.54
C SER A 115 -5.28 2.43 -8.65
N TYR A 116 -6.59 2.61 -8.69
CA TYR A 116 -7.28 3.53 -9.58
C TYR A 116 -7.77 4.72 -8.76
N VAL A 117 -7.16 5.89 -8.94
CA VAL A 117 -7.49 7.10 -8.17
C VAL A 117 -8.33 8.02 -9.06
N LYS A 118 -9.60 8.20 -8.72
CA LYS A 118 -10.50 9.13 -9.41
C LYS A 118 -10.45 10.48 -8.70
N ILE A 119 -10.19 11.54 -9.44
CA ILE A 119 -10.17 12.92 -8.92
C ILE A 119 -11.15 13.79 -9.70
N ASN A 120 -11.72 14.79 -9.03
CA ASN A 120 -12.53 15.81 -9.67
C ASN A 120 -11.64 17.02 -10.02
N PRO A 121 -11.51 17.41 -11.30
CA PRO A 121 -10.65 18.51 -11.73
C PRO A 121 -11.08 19.89 -11.20
N GLN A 122 -12.33 20.01 -10.71
CA GLN A 122 -12.86 21.23 -10.10
C GLN A 122 -12.42 21.39 -8.64
N ILE A 123 -11.90 20.34 -8.00
CA ILE A 123 -11.42 20.40 -6.61
C ILE A 123 -9.93 20.77 -6.60
N PRO A 124 -9.51 21.82 -5.88
CA PRO A 124 -8.11 22.23 -5.83
C PRO A 124 -7.25 21.11 -5.21
N ALA A 125 -6.33 20.55 -5.99
CA ALA A 125 -5.44 19.50 -5.52
C ALA A 125 -4.04 19.60 -6.14
N LEU A 126 -3.03 19.35 -5.31
CA LEU A 126 -1.64 19.14 -5.71
C LEU A 126 -1.30 17.68 -5.42
N ILE A 127 -0.98 16.95 -6.46
CA ILE A 127 -0.70 15.52 -6.44
C ILE A 127 0.79 15.32 -6.64
N LYS A 128 1.48 14.87 -5.59
CA LYS A 128 2.90 14.50 -5.67
C LYS A 128 3.01 12.99 -5.77
N VAL A 129 3.49 12.51 -6.91
CA VAL A 129 3.69 11.09 -7.21
C VAL A 129 5.16 10.73 -7.07
N ASN A 130 5.46 9.63 -6.40
CA ASN A 130 6.77 9.01 -6.34
C ASN A 130 6.66 7.55 -6.78
N ALA A 131 7.38 7.18 -7.82
CA ALA A 131 7.40 5.83 -8.37
C ALA A 131 8.78 5.20 -8.17
N VAL A 132 8.81 3.96 -7.67
CA VAL A 132 10.03 3.16 -7.52
C VAL A 132 9.80 1.78 -8.16
N PHE A 133 10.35 1.60 -9.36
CA PHE A 133 10.14 0.39 -10.18
C PHE A 133 8.65 0.05 -10.34
N ALA A 134 7.85 1.06 -10.65
CA ALA A 134 6.40 1.00 -10.69
C ALA A 134 5.88 1.58 -12.01
N GLY A 135 4.56 1.68 -12.20
CA GLY A 135 3.97 2.50 -13.27
C GLY A 135 2.95 3.47 -12.69
N ALA A 136 3.21 4.77 -12.76
CA ALA A 136 2.23 5.78 -12.37
C ALA A 136 1.76 6.57 -13.59
N TYR A 137 0.47 6.45 -13.92
CA TYR A 137 -0.17 7.12 -15.04
C TYR A 137 -0.98 8.30 -14.52
N LEU A 138 -0.73 9.48 -15.07
CA LEU A 138 -1.35 10.74 -14.65
C LEU A 138 -2.36 11.26 -15.69
N PRO A 139 -3.31 12.13 -15.30
CA PRO A 139 -4.37 12.60 -16.19
C PRO A 139 -3.86 13.34 -17.44
N ASN A 140 -2.67 13.95 -17.36
CA ASN A 140 -2.04 14.65 -18.47
C ASN A 140 -1.32 13.71 -19.46
N LYS A 141 -1.60 12.40 -19.42
CA LYS A 141 -0.95 11.35 -20.23
C LYS A 141 0.54 11.15 -19.92
N THR A 142 1.05 11.73 -18.83
CA THR A 142 2.39 11.41 -18.34
C THR A 142 2.36 10.05 -17.67
N ASN A 143 3.37 9.24 -17.96
CA ASN A 143 3.68 8.04 -17.19
C ASN A 143 5.09 8.20 -16.61
N ILE A 144 5.26 7.85 -15.34
CA ILE A 144 6.58 7.66 -14.74
C ILE A 144 6.71 6.23 -14.24
N SER A 145 7.90 5.65 -14.44
CA SER A 145 8.24 4.33 -13.90
C SER A 145 9.27 4.36 -12.76
N PHE A 146 9.95 5.50 -12.61
CA PHE A 146 10.92 5.76 -11.56
C PHE A 146 11.05 7.27 -11.32
N GLY A 147 11.19 7.70 -10.05
CA GLY A 147 11.40 9.09 -9.66
C GLY A 147 10.12 9.80 -9.20
N GLU A 148 10.18 11.12 -9.09
CA GLU A 148 9.06 11.94 -8.64
C GLU A 148 8.43 12.76 -9.77
N TYR A 149 7.13 12.99 -9.70
CA TYR A 149 6.40 13.89 -10.59
C TYR A 149 5.28 14.59 -9.83
N THR A 150 5.05 15.87 -10.13
CA THR A 150 3.97 16.65 -9.50
C THR A 150 2.93 17.02 -10.55
N TYR A 151 1.67 16.73 -10.24
CA TYR A 151 0.50 17.13 -11.01
C TYR A 151 -0.37 18.07 -10.19
N THR A 152 -1.01 19.02 -10.86
CA THR A 152 -1.95 19.96 -10.23
C THR A 152 -3.24 19.96 -11.00
N THR A 153 -4.38 19.96 -10.30
CA THR A 153 -5.70 20.08 -10.96
C THR A 153 -5.87 21.47 -11.57
N LYS A 154 -6.83 21.61 -12.48
CA LYS A 154 -7.13 22.89 -13.13
C LYS A 154 -7.56 23.97 -12.14
N SER A 155 -8.23 23.60 -11.05
CA SER A 155 -8.65 24.53 -10.00
C SER A 155 -7.60 24.79 -8.92
N PHE A 156 -6.39 24.21 -9.05
CA PHE A 156 -5.33 24.44 -8.09
C PHE A 156 -4.89 25.90 -8.08
N ASN A 157 -4.96 26.53 -6.92
CA ASN A 157 -4.39 27.84 -6.64
C ASN A 157 -3.79 27.82 -5.24
N GLN A 158 -2.53 28.23 -5.11
CA GLN A 158 -1.80 28.20 -3.85
C GLN A 158 -2.38 29.16 -2.78
N ALA A 159 -3.18 30.15 -3.19
CA ALA A 159 -3.82 31.11 -2.31
C ALA A 159 -5.11 30.59 -1.65
N VAL A 160 -5.69 29.49 -2.14
CA VAL A 160 -6.90 28.87 -1.56
C VAL A 160 -6.55 27.53 -0.92
N PRO A 161 -7.33 27.06 0.06
CA PRO A 161 -7.12 25.72 0.59
C PRO A 161 -7.19 24.65 -0.51
N TYR A 162 -6.34 23.63 -0.40
CA TYR A 162 -6.27 22.55 -1.38
C TYR A 162 -5.99 21.19 -0.74
N TYR A 163 -6.24 20.12 -1.49
CA TYR A 163 -5.82 18.77 -1.13
C TYR A 163 -4.39 18.51 -1.58
N TYR A 164 -3.52 18.20 -0.64
CA TYR A 164 -2.19 17.68 -0.94
C TYR A 164 -2.26 16.15 -0.97
N ILE A 165 -2.17 15.56 -2.15
CA ILE A 165 -2.28 14.12 -2.36
C ILE A 165 -0.88 13.58 -2.63
N LYS A 166 -0.35 12.80 -1.70
CA LYS A 166 0.92 12.09 -1.90
C LYS A 166 0.63 10.67 -2.37
N VAL A 167 1.20 10.28 -3.50
CA VAL A 167 1.04 8.95 -4.09
C VAL A 167 2.41 8.29 -4.16
N ASP A 168 2.65 7.28 -3.34
CA ASP A 168 3.88 6.48 -3.38
C ASP A 168 3.56 5.13 -4.03
N VAL A 169 4.25 4.78 -5.12
CA VAL A 169 4.03 3.52 -5.87
C VAL A 169 5.32 2.72 -5.95
N VAL A 170 5.29 1.48 -5.48
CA VAL A 170 6.47 0.59 -5.41
C VAL A 170 6.12 -0.78 -5.98
N PHE A 171 6.81 -1.20 -7.04
CA PHE A 171 6.54 -2.50 -7.71
C PHE A 171 5.06 -2.74 -8.08
N GLY A 172 4.32 -1.67 -8.32
CA GLY A 172 2.88 -1.69 -8.58
C GLY A 172 2.49 -0.70 -9.67
N GLN A 173 1.19 -0.43 -9.80
CA GLN A 173 0.66 0.53 -10.75
C GLN A 173 -0.36 1.47 -10.09
N THR A 174 -0.30 2.76 -10.40
CA THR A 174 -1.37 3.70 -10.03
C THR A 174 -1.84 4.45 -11.27
N ASP A 175 -3.14 4.38 -11.52
CA ASP A 175 -3.81 5.11 -12.58
C ASP A 175 -4.62 6.26 -11.96
N ILE A 176 -4.18 7.49 -12.20
CA ILE A 176 -4.89 8.69 -11.74
C ILE A 176 -5.69 9.25 -12.91
N VAL A 177 -7.01 9.35 -12.73
CA VAL A 177 -7.94 9.80 -13.78
C VAL A 177 -8.81 10.94 -13.29
N GLU A 178 -8.97 11.95 -14.15
CA GLU A 178 -9.99 12.99 -13.96
C GLU A 178 -11.35 12.46 -14.44
N VAL A 179 -12.37 12.68 -13.62
CA VAL A 179 -13.77 12.30 -13.88
C VAL A 179 -14.66 13.52 -13.76
#